data_AF-A0A336K9D0-F1
#
_entry.id   AF-A0A336K9D0-F1
#
_cell.length_a   1.000
_cell.length_b   1.000
_cell.length_c   1.000
_cell.angle_alpha   90.00
_cell.angle_beta   90.00
_cell.angle_gamma   90.00
#
_symmetry.space_group_name_H-M   'P 1'
#
loop_
_entity.id
_entity.type
_entity.pdbx_description
1 polymer ?
#
loop_
_entity_poly.entity_id
_entity_poly.type
_entity_poly.pdbx_seq_one_letter_code
_entity_poly.pdbx_strand_id
1 'polypeptide(L)'
;MSGQILTKAALLGRKAGDFKIVVHESKKKKNLKTKNLGKHGDEHEMLGKGGKDNSTVDLQKARKEVINLGLSGFSDKLHKEEAEIQLAIKLGARPPKRKYKNYKEILEEKKQVKKVDETTSEKIAKKFQFGSTQSFQKYVAGNRHKTKKNPKNVLNSYGKVNPVKDGIRKRK
;
A
#
# COMPACT_ATOMS: atom_id res chain seq x y z
N MET A 1 70.62 10.84 19.48
CA MET A 1 69.87 9.62 19.14
C MET A 1 68.42 9.83 19.56
N SER A 2 67.52 10.08 18.61
CA SER A 2 66.09 10.26 18.88
C SER A 2 65.40 8.90 18.96
N GLY A 3 65.07 8.47 20.19
CA GLY A 3 64.28 7.26 20.41
C GLY A 3 62.84 7.47 19.97
N GLN A 4 62.37 6.70 18.99
CA GLN A 4 60.96 6.68 18.62
C GLN A 4 60.17 5.93 19.70
N ILE A 5 59.21 6.63 20.32
CA ILE A 5 58.27 6.01 21.27
C ILE A 5 57.16 5.35 20.47
N LEU A 6 57.07 4.02 20.54
CA LEU A 6 56.06 3.23 19.85
C LEU A 6 54.66 3.53 20.43
N THR A 7 53.67 3.69 19.55
CA THR A 7 52.28 3.94 19.96
C THR A 7 51.61 2.66 20.47
N LYS A 8 50.65 2.81 21.40
CA LYS A 8 49.94 1.69 22.05
C LYS A 8 49.26 0.72 21.07
N ALA A 9 48.90 1.21 19.87
CA ALA A 9 48.33 0.40 18.80
C ALA A 9 49.35 -0.51 18.11
N ALA A 10 50.62 -0.10 18.03
CA ALA A 10 51.69 -0.92 17.44
C ALA A 10 52.07 -2.13 18.33
N LEU A 11 51.80 -2.04 19.64
CA LEU A 11 51.98 -3.15 20.58
C LEU A 11 50.87 -4.20 20.50
N LEU A 12 49.71 -3.85 19.94
CA LEU A 12 48.58 -4.77 19.74
C LEU A 12 48.69 -5.45 18.36
N GLY A 13 49.72 -6.27 18.20
CA GLY A 13 49.82 -7.21 17.09
C GLY A 13 48.60 -8.13 17.08
N ARG A 14 47.79 -8.04 16.02
CA ARG A 14 46.63 -8.92 15.83
C ARG A 14 47.14 -10.34 15.59
N LYS A 15 47.12 -11.18 16.61
CA LYS A 15 47.26 -12.63 16.41
C LYS A 15 46.08 -13.06 15.56
N ALA A 16 46.36 -13.72 14.44
CA ALA A 16 45.34 -14.40 13.66
C ALA A 16 44.73 -15.46 14.58
N GLY A 17 43.60 -15.14 15.21
CA GLY A 17 42.84 -16.09 15.99
C GLY A 17 42.34 -17.18 15.06
N ASP A 18 42.45 -18.43 15.49
CA ASP A 18 41.99 -19.60 14.75
C ASP A 18 40.52 -19.43 14.38
N PHE A 19 40.25 -19.13 13.11
CA PHE A 19 38.89 -18.97 12.62
C PHE A 19 38.30 -20.36 12.37
N LYS A 20 37.28 -20.73 13.13
CA LYS A 20 36.58 -22.01 12.96
C LYS A 20 35.29 -21.76 12.18
N ILE A 21 35.26 -22.18 10.93
CA ILE A 21 34.06 -22.13 10.09
C ILE A 21 33.20 -23.35 10.42
N VAL A 22 32.07 -23.12 11.10
CA VAL A 22 31.05 -24.15 11.34
C VAL A 22 29.99 -24.03 10.24
N VAL A 23 30.03 -24.96 9.29
CA VAL A 23 29.00 -25.08 8.25
C VAL A 23 27.87 -25.95 8.82
N HIS A 24 26.70 -25.35 9.01
CA HIS A 24 25.49 -26.08 9.39
C HIS A 24 24.74 -26.53 8.14
N GLU A 25 24.80 -27.83 7.84
CA GLU A 25 23.88 -28.43 6.87
C GLU A 25 22.51 -28.64 7.52
N SER A 26 21.47 -28.08 6.90
CA SER A 26 20.10 -28.31 7.35
C SER A 26 19.66 -29.74 7.05
N LYS A 27 19.03 -30.41 8.02
CA LYS A 27 18.50 -31.76 7.83
C LYS A 27 17.43 -31.73 6.74
N LYS A 28 17.62 -32.50 5.67
CA LYS A 28 16.59 -32.69 4.64
C LYS A 28 15.33 -33.25 5.31
N LYS A 29 14.18 -32.63 5.01
CA LYS A 29 12.89 -33.02 5.59
C LYS A 29 12.61 -34.48 5.23
N LYS A 30 12.39 -35.32 6.25
CA LYS A 30 11.84 -36.67 6.04
C LYS A 30 10.40 -36.49 5.59
N ASN A 31 10.02 -37.11 4.47
CA ASN A 31 8.64 -37.16 4.01
C ASN A 31 7.79 -37.80 5.10
N LEU A 32 7.05 -36.98 5.86
CA LEU A 32 6.02 -37.49 6.75
C LEU A 32 4.93 -38.07 5.85
N LYS A 33 4.85 -39.41 5.80
CA LYS A 33 3.62 -40.08 5.42
C LYS A 33 2.55 -39.58 6.38
N THR A 34 1.60 -38.82 5.87
CA THR A 34 0.41 -38.37 6.59
C THR A 34 -0.27 -39.62 7.17
N LYS A 35 -0.18 -39.78 8.49
CA LYS A 35 -1.00 -40.74 9.20
C LYS A 35 -2.41 -40.14 9.30
N ASN A 36 -3.35 -40.87 8.73
CA ASN A 36 -4.79 -40.63 8.72
C ASN A 36 -5.29 -40.10 10.07
N LEU A 37 -5.84 -38.89 10.06
CA LEU A 37 -6.69 -38.37 11.13
C LEU A 37 -8.12 -38.30 10.58
N GLY A 38 -8.99 -39.13 11.15
CA GLY A 38 -10.42 -38.88 11.35
C GLY A 38 -11.28 -38.64 10.11
N LYS A 39 -11.97 -39.70 9.67
CA LYS A 39 -13.17 -39.62 8.83
C LYS A 39 -14.26 -38.85 9.57
N HIS A 40 -14.66 -37.69 9.06
CA HIS A 40 -16.07 -37.34 8.93
C HIS A 40 -16.29 -37.05 7.46
N GLY A 41 -17.25 -37.79 6.88
CA GLY A 41 -17.46 -37.88 5.44
C GLY A 41 -17.68 -36.52 4.80
N ASP A 42 -16.99 -36.29 3.71
CA ASP A 42 -17.61 -36.01 2.43
C ASP A 42 -16.65 -36.54 1.36
N GLU A 43 -17.19 -37.40 0.51
CA GLU A 43 -16.48 -38.13 -0.52
C GLU A 43 -16.04 -37.12 -1.58
N HIS A 44 -14.74 -36.86 -1.68
CA HIS A 44 -14.18 -36.34 -2.91
C HIS A 44 -12.85 -37.04 -3.18
N GLU A 45 -12.95 -38.03 -4.07
CA GLU A 45 -11.84 -38.81 -4.59
C GLU A 45 -10.80 -37.94 -5.30
N MET A 46 -9.60 -38.50 -5.28
CA MET A 46 -8.38 -38.05 -5.92
C MET A 46 -8.46 -37.99 -7.45
N LEU A 47 -7.68 -37.05 -8.01
CA LEU A 47 -6.91 -37.20 -9.25
C LEU A 47 -7.65 -37.59 -10.55
N GLY A 48 -7.77 -36.61 -11.44
CA GLY A 48 -7.53 -36.76 -12.88
C GLY A 48 -8.34 -37.81 -13.64
N LYS A 49 -9.42 -37.38 -14.30
CA LYS A 49 -9.88 -37.92 -15.59
C LYS A 49 -10.82 -36.90 -16.23
N GLY A 50 -10.64 -36.65 -17.53
CA GLY A 50 -11.60 -35.89 -18.31
C GLY A 50 -12.96 -36.60 -18.39
N GLY A 51 -14.03 -35.80 -18.46
CA GLY A 51 -15.38 -36.28 -18.72
C GLY A 51 -16.44 -35.59 -17.86
N LYS A 52 -17.17 -34.63 -18.49
CA LYS A 52 -18.61 -34.29 -18.35
C LYS A 52 -19.21 -34.43 -16.94
N ASP A 53 -19.61 -33.34 -16.27
CA ASP A 53 -20.94 -32.74 -16.48
C ASP A 53 -20.94 -31.19 -16.56
N ASN A 54 -21.46 -30.66 -17.68
CA ASN A 54 -21.47 -29.24 -18.04
C ASN A 54 -22.87 -28.60 -17.94
N SER A 55 -23.67 -28.89 -16.90
CA SER A 55 -25.04 -28.32 -16.83
C SER A 55 -25.28 -27.35 -15.68
N THR A 56 -24.40 -27.31 -14.67
CA THR A 56 -24.48 -26.32 -13.59
C THR A 56 -23.10 -25.74 -13.31
N VAL A 57 -22.90 -24.49 -13.69
CA VAL A 57 -21.69 -23.75 -13.33
C VAL A 57 -21.85 -23.27 -11.90
N ASP A 58 -21.20 -23.95 -10.96
CA ASP A 58 -21.06 -23.41 -9.61
C ASP A 58 -20.21 -22.13 -9.69
N LEU A 59 -20.84 -20.99 -9.43
CA LEU A 59 -20.21 -19.66 -9.46
C LEU A 59 -19.01 -19.58 -8.51
N GLN A 60 -19.03 -20.30 -7.38
CA GLN A 60 -17.91 -20.31 -6.46
C GLN A 60 -16.70 -21.02 -7.06
N LYS A 61 -16.92 -22.15 -7.73
CA LYS A 61 -15.88 -22.91 -8.43
C LYS A 61 -15.33 -22.12 -9.61
N ALA A 62 -16.19 -21.55 -10.45
CA ALA A 62 -15.78 -20.71 -11.58
C ALA A 62 -14.96 -19.51 -11.12
N ARG A 63 -15.36 -18.85 -10.02
CA ARG A 63 -14.58 -17.74 -9.43
C ARG A 63 -13.18 -18.17 -8.99
N LYS A 64 -13.05 -19.34 -8.35
CA LYS A 64 -11.75 -19.88 -7.95
C LYS A 64 -10.89 -20.22 -9.16
N GLU A 65 -11.46 -20.80 -10.21
CA GLU A 65 -10.75 -21.11 -11.45
C GLU A 65 -10.21 -19.85 -12.14
N VAL A 66 -11.02 -18.78 -12.22
CA VAL A 66 -10.56 -17.48 -12.75
C VAL A 66 -9.39 -16.92 -11.92
N ILE A 67 -9.49 -16.99 -10.59
CA ILE A 67 -8.40 -16.55 -9.71
C ILE A 67 -7.14 -17.39 -9.95
N ASN A 68 -7.26 -18.72 -10.01
CA ASN A 68 -6.15 -19.64 -10.22
C ASN A 68 -5.50 -19.45 -11.60
N LEU A 69 -6.30 -19.20 -12.64
CA LEU A 69 -5.80 -18.85 -13.98
C LEU A 69 -5.02 -17.54 -13.95
N GLY A 70 -5.52 -16.53 -13.25
CA GLY A 70 -4.81 -15.27 -13.02
C GLY A 70 -3.49 -15.46 -12.27
N LEU A 71 -3.46 -16.32 -11.26
CA LEU A 71 -2.24 -16.67 -10.52
C LEU A 71 -1.24 -17.47 -11.37
N SER A 72 -1.73 -18.46 -12.11
CA SER A 72 -0.89 -19.34 -12.95
C SER A 72 -0.22 -18.56 -14.08
N GLY A 73 -0.90 -17.54 -14.63
CA GLY A 73 -0.42 -16.68 -15.71
C GLY A 73 0.73 -15.76 -15.35
N PHE A 74 1.06 -15.58 -14.06
CA PHE A 74 2.28 -14.86 -13.67
C PHE A 74 3.52 -15.74 -13.93
N SER A 75 4.31 -15.44 -14.95
CA SER A 75 5.59 -16.11 -15.19
C SER A 75 6.55 -15.94 -14.00
N ASP A 76 6.44 -14.81 -13.32
CA ASP A 76 7.40 -14.40 -12.31
C ASP A 76 6.96 -14.88 -10.93
N LYS A 77 7.86 -15.63 -10.26
CA LYS A 77 7.61 -16.22 -8.94
C LYS A 77 7.24 -15.17 -7.88
N LEU A 78 7.85 -13.98 -7.97
CA LEU A 78 7.58 -12.88 -7.04
C LEU A 78 6.12 -12.41 -7.09
N HIS A 79 5.55 -12.28 -8.29
CA HIS A 79 4.17 -11.85 -8.46
C HIS A 79 3.16 -12.91 -7.99
N LYS A 80 3.50 -14.19 -8.14
CA LYS A 80 2.71 -15.30 -7.58
C LYS A 80 2.66 -15.25 -6.05
N GLU A 81 3.83 -15.13 -5.41
CA GLU A 81 3.92 -15.04 -3.95
C GLU A 81 3.16 -13.83 -3.39
N GLU A 82 3.28 -12.67 -4.05
CA GLU A 82 2.53 -11.46 -3.66
C GLU A 82 1.01 -11.68 -3.72
N ALA A 83 0.52 -12.32 -4.78
CA ALA A 83 -0.89 -12.57 -4.99
C ALA A 83 -1.45 -13.62 -4.01
N GLU A 84 -0.67 -14.65 -3.67
CA GLU A 84 -1.00 -15.63 -2.63
C GLU A 84 -1.08 -14.97 -1.24
N ILE A 85 -0.11 -14.12 -0.89
CA ILE A 85 -0.12 -13.38 0.37
C ILE A 85 -1.36 -12.48 0.46
N GLN A 86 -1.72 -11.79 -0.62
CA GLN A 86 -2.93 -10.95 -0.66
C GLN A 86 -4.21 -11.77 -0.48
N LEU A 87 -4.30 -12.95 -1.11
CA LEU A 87 -5.43 -13.85 -0.94
C LEU A 87 -5.55 -14.30 0.52
N ALA A 88 -4.44 -14.71 1.13
CA ALA A 88 -4.41 -15.10 2.53
C ALA A 88 -4.87 -13.96 3.45
N ILE A 89 -4.41 -12.73 3.21
CA ILE A 89 -4.86 -11.54 3.97
C ILE A 89 -6.36 -11.31 3.82
N LYS A 90 -6.92 -11.43 2.60
CA LYS A 90 -8.37 -11.31 2.36
C LYS A 90 -9.17 -12.38 3.11
N LEU A 91 -8.59 -13.56 3.29
CA LEU A 91 -9.16 -14.65 4.10
C LEU A 91 -8.97 -14.46 5.61
N GLY A 92 -8.38 -13.34 6.05
CA GLY A 92 -8.20 -13.00 7.46
C GLY A 92 -6.84 -13.38 8.03
N ALA A 93 -5.89 -13.88 7.22
CA ALA A 93 -4.53 -14.10 7.68
C ALA A 93 -3.86 -12.77 8.07
N ARG A 94 -3.00 -12.80 9.09
CA ARG A 94 -2.24 -11.63 9.52
C ARG A 94 -1.18 -11.27 8.46
N PRO A 95 -1.07 -9.99 8.04
CA PRO A 95 -0.09 -9.57 7.06
C PRO A 95 1.35 -9.75 7.55
N PRO A 96 2.32 -10.00 6.65
CA PRO A 96 3.72 -10.15 7.03
C PRO A 96 4.28 -8.86 7.62
N LYS A 97 5.19 -9.01 8.60
CA LYS A 97 5.82 -7.86 9.27
C LYS A 97 6.73 -7.11 8.29
N ARG A 98 6.62 -5.79 8.27
CA ARG A 98 7.50 -4.92 7.47
C ARG A 98 8.94 -5.04 7.96
N LYS A 99 9.90 -4.96 7.03
CA LYS A 99 11.32 -4.86 7.35
C LYS A 99 11.58 -3.59 8.16
N TYR A 100 12.49 -3.67 9.11
CA TYR A 100 12.95 -2.49 9.84
C TYR A 100 13.68 -1.55 8.87
N LYS A 101 13.34 -0.26 8.91
CA LYS A 101 13.95 0.80 8.11
C LYS A 101 14.20 2.01 9.00
N ASN A 102 15.20 2.82 8.67
CA ASN A 102 15.45 4.06 9.40
C ASN A 102 14.33 5.07 9.11
N TYR A 103 13.94 5.85 10.11
CA TYR A 103 12.91 6.89 9.95
C TYR A 103 13.22 7.90 8.84
N LYS A 104 14.50 8.27 8.67
CA LYS A 104 14.91 9.20 7.60
C LYS A 104 14.64 8.63 6.21
N GLU A 105 14.95 7.35 5.99
CA GLU A 105 14.69 6.64 4.73
C GLU A 105 13.19 6.58 4.43
N ILE A 106 12.36 6.30 5.45
CA ILE A 106 10.90 6.27 5.29
C ILE A 106 10.35 7.64 4.86
N LEU A 107 10.89 8.73 5.41
CA LEU A 107 10.50 10.08 5.01
C LEU A 107 10.90 10.41 3.57
N GLU A 108 12.10 9.99 3.16
CA GLU A 108 12.60 10.17 1.80
C GLU A 108 11.77 9.38 0.79
N GLU A 109 11.50 8.10 1.06
CA GLU A 109 10.62 7.25 0.24
C GLU A 109 9.24 7.90 0.09
N LYS A 110 8.64 8.40 1.17
CA LYS A 110 7.35 9.10 1.12
C LYS A 110 7.40 10.37 0.27
N LYS A 111 8.49 11.14 0.34
CA LYS A 111 8.66 12.35 -0.49
C LYS A 111 8.80 11.98 -1.97
N GLN A 112 9.54 10.92 -2.28
CA GLN A 112 9.71 10.45 -3.65
C GLN A 112 8.40 9.94 -4.24
N VAL A 113 7.67 9.10 -3.50
CA VAL A 113 6.35 8.59 -3.91
C VAL A 113 5.38 9.74 -4.20
N LYS A 114 5.29 10.73 -3.30
CA LYS A 114 4.44 11.91 -3.54
C LYS A 114 4.79 12.67 -4.83
N LYS A 115 6.08 12.86 -5.11
CA LYS A 115 6.52 13.53 -6.36
C LYS A 115 6.13 12.70 -7.60
N VAL A 116 6.26 11.38 -7.54
CA VAL A 116 5.85 10.49 -8.65
C VAL A 116 4.33 10.51 -8.81
N ASP A 117 3.57 10.46 -7.72
CA ASP A 117 2.11 10.53 -7.74
C ASP A 117 1.60 11.86 -8.28
N GLU A 118 2.22 12.99 -7.90
CA GLU A 118 1.91 14.32 -8.43
C GLU A 118 2.18 14.37 -9.94
N THR A 119 3.36 13.91 -10.39
CA THR A 119 3.68 13.93 -11.83
C THR A 119 2.81 12.99 -12.66
N THR A 120 2.44 11.82 -12.13
CA THR A 120 1.56 10.86 -12.82
C THR A 120 0.11 11.35 -12.81
N SER A 121 -0.39 11.84 -11.68
CA SER A 121 -1.73 12.41 -11.57
C SER A 121 -1.90 13.65 -12.43
N GLU A 122 -0.88 14.51 -12.55
CA GLU A 122 -0.90 15.63 -13.50
C GLU A 122 -0.96 15.17 -14.95
N LYS A 123 -0.17 14.15 -15.32
CA LYS A 123 -0.19 13.58 -16.68
C LYS A 123 -1.54 12.92 -16.99
N ILE A 124 -2.13 12.21 -16.03
CA ILE A 124 -3.46 11.61 -16.13
C ILE A 124 -4.52 12.71 -16.23
N ALA A 125 -4.50 13.70 -15.32
CA ALA A 125 -5.43 14.81 -15.32
C ALA A 125 -5.39 15.60 -16.64
N LYS A 126 -4.21 15.84 -17.21
CA LYS A 126 -4.05 16.44 -18.54
C LYS A 126 -4.61 15.56 -19.67
N LYS A 127 -4.47 14.23 -19.59
CA LYS A 127 -5.01 13.28 -20.58
C LYS A 127 -6.54 13.12 -20.51
N PHE A 128 -7.16 13.31 -19.35
CA PHE A 128 -8.61 13.18 -19.15
C PHE A 128 -9.38 14.51 -19.26
N GLN A 129 -8.75 15.56 -19.81
CA GLN A 129 -9.39 16.84 -20.11
C GLN A 129 -10.25 16.78 -21.39
N PHE A 130 -11.25 15.91 -21.41
CA PHE A 130 -12.32 15.99 -22.42
C PHE A 130 -13.48 16.81 -21.85
N GLY A 131 -14.13 17.62 -22.70
CA GLY A 131 -14.96 18.78 -22.28
C GLY A 131 -16.06 18.53 -21.23
N SER A 132 -16.58 17.31 -21.12
CA SER A 132 -17.59 16.95 -20.11
C SER A 132 -17.05 16.86 -18.68
N THR A 133 -15.79 16.46 -18.48
CA THR A 133 -15.18 16.39 -17.15
C THR A 133 -14.77 17.78 -16.68
N GLN A 134 -14.35 18.67 -17.59
CA GLN A 134 -13.98 20.04 -17.27
C GLN A 134 -15.18 20.89 -16.81
N SER A 135 -16.33 20.77 -17.47
CA SER A 135 -17.53 21.55 -17.12
C SER A 135 -18.08 21.17 -15.74
N PHE A 136 -18.11 19.87 -15.43
CA PHE A 136 -18.51 19.37 -14.12
C PHE A 136 -17.55 19.84 -13.01
N GLN A 137 -16.23 19.78 -13.26
CA GLN A 137 -15.24 20.28 -12.30
C GLN A 137 -15.37 21.78 -12.05
N LYS A 138 -15.64 22.60 -13.08
CA LYS A 138 -15.92 24.04 -12.93
C LYS A 138 -17.19 24.30 -12.12
N TYR A 139 -18.25 23.54 -12.35
CA TYR A 139 -19.50 23.64 -11.59
C TYR A 139 -19.28 23.31 -10.09
N VAL A 140 -18.57 22.21 -9.80
CA VAL A 140 -18.25 21.80 -8.42
C VAL A 140 -17.32 22.80 -7.73
N ALA A 141 -16.29 23.31 -8.42
CA ALA A 141 -15.38 24.32 -7.88
C ALA A 141 -16.10 25.65 -7.59
N GLY A 142 -16.94 26.12 -8.51
CA GLY A 142 -17.73 27.35 -8.34
C GLY A 142 -18.69 27.28 -7.14
N ASN A 143 -19.27 26.11 -6.86
CA ASN A 143 -20.15 25.93 -5.70
C ASN A 143 -19.38 25.84 -4.37
N ARG A 144 -18.13 25.34 -4.36
CA ARG A 144 -17.29 25.31 -3.15
C ARG A 144 -16.80 26.70 -2.71
N HIS A 145 -16.65 27.64 -3.63
CA HIS A 145 -16.30 29.03 -3.28
C HIS A 145 -17.47 29.80 -2.65
N LYS A 146 -18.71 29.41 -2.95
CA LYS A 146 -19.90 30.03 -2.33
C LYS A 146 -20.05 29.68 -0.85
N THR A 147 -19.56 28.50 -0.43
CA THR A 147 -19.67 28.02 0.96
C THR A 147 -18.48 28.39 1.84
N LYS A 148 -17.34 28.80 1.27
CA LYS A 148 -16.17 29.30 2.02
C LYS A 148 -16.18 30.82 2.25
N LYS A 149 -17.33 31.39 2.59
CA LYS A 149 -17.36 32.77 3.11
C LYS A 149 -16.78 32.74 4.53
N ASN A 150 -15.72 33.51 4.76
CA ASN A 150 -15.06 33.63 6.07
C ASN A 150 -16.10 33.79 7.19
N PRO A 151 -15.99 33.06 8.32
CA PRO A 151 -16.96 33.14 9.42
C PRO A 151 -17.01 34.52 10.09
N LYS A 152 -16.05 35.40 9.79
CA LYS A 152 -16.02 36.81 10.24
C LYS A 152 -16.90 37.74 9.39
N ASN A 153 -17.47 37.25 8.28
CA ASN A 153 -18.19 38.06 7.29
C ASN A 153 -19.64 37.58 7.08
N VAL A 154 -20.26 37.04 8.12
CA VAL A 154 -21.66 36.57 8.14
C VAL A 154 -22.64 37.69 7.79
N LEU A 155 -22.27 38.93 8.14
CA LEU A 155 -23.08 40.13 7.92
C LEU A 155 -23.22 40.50 6.43
N ASN A 156 -22.37 40.00 5.53
CA ASN A 156 -22.51 40.26 4.09
C ASN A 156 -23.67 39.51 3.41
N SER A 157 -24.28 38.54 4.11
CA SER A 157 -25.48 37.85 3.63
C SER A 157 -26.74 38.69 3.80
N TYR A 158 -26.71 39.65 4.71
CA TYR A 158 -27.77 40.61 4.95
C TYR A 158 -27.29 41.93 4.31
N GLY A 159 -27.96 42.40 3.26
CA GLY A 159 -27.48 43.53 2.45
C GLY A 159 -27.06 44.75 3.27
N LYS A 160 -26.12 45.55 2.73
CA LYS A 160 -25.63 46.79 3.38
C LYS A 160 -26.80 47.74 3.66
N VAL A 161 -27.10 47.96 4.94
CA VAL A 161 -28.08 48.97 5.36
C VAL A 161 -27.39 50.33 5.30
N ASN A 162 -27.92 51.26 4.49
CA ASN A 162 -27.50 52.66 4.53
C ASN A 162 -28.15 53.30 5.76
N PRO A 163 -27.39 53.81 6.75
CA PRO A 163 -27.99 54.47 7.89
C PRO A 163 -28.71 55.74 7.42
N VAL A 164 -29.99 55.87 7.77
CA VAL A 164 -30.73 57.12 7.61
C VAL A 164 -30.06 58.15 8.51
N LYS A 165 -29.57 59.24 7.93
CA LYS A 165 -29.02 60.35 8.72
C LYS A 165 -30.17 61.05 9.42
N ASP A 166 -30.46 60.65 10.65
CA ASP A 166 -31.40 61.37 11.49
C ASP A 166 -30.80 62.76 11.80
N GLY A 167 -31.27 63.75 11.04
CA GLY A 167 -30.91 65.14 11.23
C GLY A 167 -31.37 65.58 12.62
N ILE A 168 -30.41 65.86 13.49
CA ILE A 168 -30.63 66.60 14.74
C ILE A 168 -31.13 68.00 14.34
N ARG A 169 -32.45 68.16 14.21
CA ARG A 169 -33.08 69.48 14.11
C ARG A 169 -32.92 70.14 15.48
N LYS A 170 -31.91 71.00 15.62
CA LYS A 170 -31.80 71.90 16.77
C LYS A 170 -33.05 72.79 16.77
N ARG A 171 -33.90 72.63 17.79
CA ARG A 171 -35.01 73.55 18.08
C ARG A 171 -34.40 74.91 18.47
N LYS A 172 -34.81 75.96 17.79
CA LYS A 172 -34.81 77.35 18.25
C LYS A 172 -36.20 77.89 18.05
#